data_AF-A0A2T0MM01-F1
#
_entry.id   AF-A0A2T0MM01-F1
#
_cell.length_a   1.000
_cell.length_b   1.000
_cell.length_c   1.000
_cell.angle_alpha   90.00
_cell.angle_beta   90.00
_cell.angle_gamma   90.00
#
_symmetry.space_group_name_H-M   'P 1'
#
loop_
_entity.id
_entity.type
_entity.pdbx_description
1 polymer ?
#
loop_
_entity_poly.entity_id
_entity_poly.type
_entity_poly.pdbx_seq_one_letter_code
_entity_poly.pdbx_strand_id
1 'polypeptide(L)' 'MAGRFIISRDEQGGYRFALIANNGQTLAVGEGFPSKVACVNGIETVRRNAPGAPIEDPNGQEIQDA' A
#
# COMPACT_ATOMS: atom_id res chain seq x y z
N MET A 1 14.41 6.15 -7.76
CA MET A 1 14.03 4.76 -8.13
C MET A 1 12.66 4.47 -7.54
N ALA A 2 11.76 3.83 -8.29
CA ALA A 2 10.42 3.52 -7.80
C ALA A 2 10.45 2.38 -6.76
N GLY A 3 9.58 2.47 -5.74
CA GLY A 3 9.35 1.36 -4.82
C GLY A 3 8.73 0.15 -5.52
N ARG A 4 8.73 -1.01 -4.86
CA ARG A 4 8.17 -2.26 -5.40
C ARG A 4 7.07 -2.82 -4.50
N PHE A 5 6.05 -3.43 -5.11
CA PHE A 5 5.01 -4.16 -4.39
C PHE A 5 5.42 -5.62 -4.21
N ILE A 6 5.37 -6.12 -2.98
CA ILE A 6 5.59 -7.53 -2.63
C ILE A 6 4.25 -8.13 -2.21
N ILE A 7 3.87 -9.27 -2.80
CA ILE A 7 2.68 -10.02 -2.40
C ILE A 7 3.13 -11.17 -1.51
N SER A 8 2.62 -11.20 -0.30
CA SER A 8 2.88 -12.26 0.68
C SER A 8 1.60 -13.06 0.93
N ARG A 9 1.74 -14.35 1.21
CA ARG A 9 0.63 -15.22 1.61
C ARG A 9 0.77 -15.54 3.10
N ASP A 10 -0.31 -15.38 3.84
CA ASP A 10 -0.42 -15.73 5.25
C ASP A 10 -0.67 -17.24 5.42
N GLU A 11 -0.35 -17.78 6.60
CA GLU A 11 -0.59 -19.18 6.94
C GLU A 11 -2.09 -19.54 6.89
N GLN A 12 -2.97 -18.56 7.11
CA GLN A 12 -4.41 -18.72 6.97
C GLN A 12 -4.90 -18.66 5.50
N GLY A 13 -3.98 -18.57 4.53
CA GLY A 13 -4.29 -18.58 3.11
C GLY A 13 -4.66 -17.21 2.52
N GLY A 14 -4.69 -16.15 3.33
CA GLY A 14 -4.89 -14.77 2.87
C GLY A 14 -3.69 -14.23 2.11
N TYR A 15 -3.92 -13.30 1.18
CA TYR A 15 -2.89 -12.61 0.40
C TYR A 15 -2.83 -11.15 0.83
N ARG A 16 -1.65 -10.64 1.16
CA ARG A 16 -1.43 -9.22 1.47
C ARG A 16 -0.40 -8.64 0.52
N PHE A 17 -0.46 -7.34 0.30
CA PHE A 17 0.61 -6.63 -0.41
C PHE A 17 1.35 -5.69 0.53
N ALA A 18 2.63 -5.45 0.26
CA ALA A 18 3.43 -4.43 0.93
C ALA A 18 4.17 -3.60 -0.11
N LEU A 19 4.16 -2.28 0.05
CA LEU A 19 4.98 -1.37 -0.74
C LEU A 19 6.31 -1.15 -0.03
N ILE A 20 7.39 -1.54 -0.70
CA ILE A 20 8.76 -1.40 -0.18
C ILE A 20 9.46 -0.27 -0.91
N ALA A 21 9.97 0.70 -0.17
CA ALA A 21 10.83 1.76 -0.66
C ALA A 21 12.17 1.22 -1.16
N ASN A 22 12.90 2.04 -1.92
CA ASN A 22 14.19 1.64 -2.46
C ASN A 22 15.25 1.34 -1.37
N ASN A 23 15.08 1.90 -0.18
CA ASN A 23 15.93 1.64 0.98
C ASN A 23 15.52 0.39 1.78
N GLY A 24 14.54 -0.38 1.29
CA GLY A 24 14.05 -1.60 1.95
C GLY A 24 13.00 -1.37 3.03
N GLN A 25 12.62 -0.12 3.32
CA GLN A 25 11.57 0.17 4.31
C GLN A 25 10.18 -0.11 3.75
N THR A 26 9.32 -0.72 4.56
CA THR A 26 7.90 -0.88 4.24
C THR A 26 7.18 0.45 4.42
N LEU A 27 6.62 0.99 3.33
CA LEU A 27 5.86 2.24 3.33
C LEU A 27 4.38 2.03 3.59
N ALA A 28 3.81 0.95 3.05
CA ALA A 28 2.39 0.66 3.17
C ALA A 28 2.17 -0.85 3.16
N VAL A 29 1.15 -1.30 3.87
CA VAL A 29 0.69 -2.70 3.89
C VAL A 29 -0.79 -2.70 3.56
N GLY A 30 -1.15 -3.49 2.55
CA GLY A 30 -2.53 -3.71 2.14
C GLY A 30 -3.24 -4.73 3.02
N GLU A 31 -4.57 -4.67 3.00
CA GLU A 31 -5.43 -5.61 3.69
C GLU A 31 -5.27 -7.05 3.19
N GLY A 32 -5.71 -8.02 3.98
CA GLY A 32 -5.75 -9.43 3.61
C GLY A 32 -6.86 -9.71 2.59
N PHE A 33 -6.48 -10.06 1.38
CA PHE A 33 -7.36 -10.51 0.33
C PHE A 33 -7.54 -12.03 0.33
N PRO A 34 -8.71 -12.55 -0.08
CA PRO A 34 -8.95 -14.00 -0.14
C PRO A 34 -8.23 -14.69 -1.31
N SER A 35 -7.69 -13.93 -2.27
CA SER A 35 -7.09 -14.48 -3.48
C SER A 35 -6.01 -13.57 -4.04
N LYS A 36 -5.02 -14.18 -4.72
CA LYS A 36 -3.93 -13.44 -5.36
C LYS A 36 -4.44 -12.44 -6.40
N VAL A 37 -5.46 -12.81 -7.17
CA VAL A 37 -6.08 -11.92 -8.18
C VAL A 37 -6.68 -10.69 -7.53
N ALA A 38 -7.44 -10.86 -6.44
CA ALA A 38 -8.02 -9.75 -5.69
C ALA A 38 -6.92 -8.82 -5.13
N CYS A 39 -5.83 -9.38 -4.62
CA CYS A 39 -4.68 -8.62 -4.15
C CYS A 39 -4.02 -7.80 -5.27
N VAL A 40 -3.83 -8.39 -6.45
CA VAL A 40 -3.28 -7.67 -7.63
C VAL A 40 -4.21 -6.54 -8.08
N ASN A 41 -5.52 -6.77 -8.11
CA ASN A 41 -6.50 -5.72 -8.44
C ASN A 41 -6.47 -4.58 -7.41
N GLY A 42 -6.28 -4.91 -6.13
CA GLY A 42 -6.07 -3.93 -5.06
C GLY A 42 -4.81 -3.08 -5.32
N ILE A 43 -3.67 -3.71 -5.63
CA ILE A 43 -2.43 -3.00 -5.98
C ILE A 43 -2.64 -2.09 -7.18
N GLU A 44 -3.29 -2.56 -8.25
CA GLU A 44 -3.58 -1.73 -9.43
C GLU A 44 -4.43 -0.51 -9.08
N THR A 45 -5.44 -0.69 -8.24
CA THR A 45 -6.29 0.40 -7.76
C THR A 45 -5.48 1.43 -6.98
N VAL A 46 -4.60 0.99 -6.07
CA VAL A 46 -3.68 1.88 -5.34
C VAL A 46 -2.76 2.61 -6.33
N ARG A 47 -2.15 1.92 -7.29
CA ARG A 47 -1.26 2.54 -8.28
C ARG A 47 -1.94 3.62 -9.12
N ARG A 48 -3.22 3.44 -9.44
CA ARG A 48 -4.00 4.40 -10.23
C ARG A 48 -4.46 5.60 -9.41
N ASN A 49 -4.85 5.40 -8.15
CA ASN A 49 -5.44 6.46 -7.32
C ASN A 49 -4.42 7.19 -6.43
N ALA A 50 -3.39 6.51 -5.93
CA ALA A 50 -2.41 7.08 -5.01
C ALA A 50 -1.65 8.32 -5.51
N PRO A 51 -1.17 8.42 -6.78
CA PRO A 51 -0.35 9.56 -7.19
C PRO A 51 -1.08 10.90 -7.18
N GLY A 52 -2.42 10.91 -7.19
CA GLY A 52 -3.24 12.13 -7.12
C GLY A 52 -4.16 12.20 -5.90
N ALA A 53 -4.03 11.27 -4.95
CA ALA A 53 -4.86 11.26 -3.76
C ALA A 53 -4.46 12.42 -2.83
N PRO A 54 -5.41 13.24 -2.34
CA PRO A 54 -5.12 14.25 -1.34
C PRO A 54 -4.69 13.59 -0.03
N ILE A 55 -3.82 14.28 0.71
CA ILE A 55 -3.44 13.89 2.07
C ILE A 55 -4.42 14.59 3.01
N GLU A 56 -5.19 13.81 3.77
CA GLU A 56 -6.15 14.32 4.74
C GLU A 56 -5.72 13.87 6.14
N ASP A 57 -5.53 14.83 7.06
CA ASP A 57 -5.37 14.55 8.48
C ASP A 57 -6.76 14.63 9.16
N PRO A 58 -7.31 13.53 9.68
CA PRO A 58 -8.65 13.53 10.28
C PRO A 58 -8.73 14.32 11.61
N ASN A 59 -7.61 14.81 12.13
CA ASN A 59 -7.55 15.62 13.35
C ASN A 59 -7.36 17.11 13.06
N GLY A 60 -7.34 17.53 11.80
CA GLY A 60 -7.23 18.93 11.39
C GLY A 60 -5.93 19.61 11.82
N GLN A 61 -4.87 18.84 12.11
CA GLN A 61 -3.56 19.39 12.40
C GLN A 61 -2.84 19.55 11.06
N GLU A 62 -2.80 20.79 10.56
CA GLU A 62 -2.01 21.16 9.39
C GLU A 62 -0.55 20.75 9.65
N ILE A 63 -0.09 19.69 8.97
CA ILE A 63 1.30 19.26 9.02
C ILE A 63 2.10 20.34 8.27
N GLN A 64 2.51 21.39 8.99
CA GLN A 64 3.46 22.36 8.46
C GLN A 64 4.82 21.67 8.32
N ASP A 65 5.30 21.62 7.08
CA ASP A 65 6.65 21.24 6.68
C ASP A 65 7.72 21.63 7.71
N ALA A 66 8.55 20.66 8.11
CA ALA A 66 9.83 20.86 8.76
C ALA A 66 10.95 20.34 7.86
#